data_AF-A0A7D5K9L9-F1
#
_entry.id   AF-A0A7D5K9L9-F1
#
_cell.length_a   1.000
_cell.length_b   1.000
_cell.length_c   1.000
_cell.angle_alpha   90.00
_cell.angle_beta   90.00
_cell.angle_gamma   90.00
#
_symmetry.space_group_name_H-M   'P 1'
#
loop_
_entity.id
_entity.type
_entity.pdbx_description
1 polymer ?
#
loop_
_entity_poly.entity_id
_entity_poly.type
_entity_poly.pdbx_seq_one_letter_code
_entity_poly.pdbx_strand_id
1 'polypeptide(L)'
;MHPRVPLLLLALALLVPLAGCSAAGSLDMTAVNDVELAEHASRSLPTTEDPEVAERRALVLGATRNGSATGNGTSPPVDPDGLPFAVGGAYYDLSAEAVGNHTETRVNIEVDYNGTVEGDAVAYEDLPPADRELVDAVLPPRYDGRTEGYDMGASARYTDDEIAASVLLEGDYDAIMFDGERYPVSVRDDGQVTVTEYRYTATEVASSASAYAADLRESKLFTLSGLSDAEREVVTGAVEETYYAESTDDEAFRSVLGRFWSQEAVRSDEYSGSWVVRYEGTVYWADVHYDGFDREGNA
;
A
#
# COMPACT_ATOMS: atom_id res chain seq x y z
N MET A 1 71.26 33.13 13.30
CA MET A 1 70.58 31.90 13.76
C MET A 1 69.38 32.33 14.58
N HIS A 2 68.19 32.34 13.97
CA HIS A 2 66.92 32.68 14.63
C HIS A 2 65.92 31.54 14.39
N PRO A 3 65.12 31.17 15.40
CA PRO A 3 64.39 29.91 15.42
C PRO A 3 63.16 29.95 14.51
N ARG A 4 62.91 28.81 13.85
CA ARG A 4 61.72 28.53 13.06
C ARG A 4 60.56 28.22 14.01
N VAL A 5 59.49 28.99 13.93
CA VAL A 5 58.19 28.70 14.56
C VAL A 5 57.44 27.72 13.65
N PRO A 6 57.00 26.54 14.12
CA PRO A 6 56.10 25.71 13.35
C PRO A 6 54.65 26.18 13.56
N LEU A 7 53.99 26.55 12.46
CA LEU A 7 52.58 26.87 12.41
C LEU A 7 51.78 25.56 12.55
N LEU A 8 51.14 25.36 13.69
CA LEU A 8 50.29 24.19 13.96
C LEU A 8 48.88 24.49 13.39
N LEU A 9 48.62 24.02 12.17
CA LEU A 9 47.30 24.05 11.55
C LEU A 9 46.46 22.91 12.14
N LEU A 10 45.68 23.22 13.18
CA LEU A 10 44.67 22.30 13.72
C LEU A 10 43.41 22.44 12.86
N ALA A 11 43.26 21.58 11.85
CA ALA A 11 42.04 21.46 11.07
C ALA A 11 41.01 20.67 11.91
N LEU A 12 40.11 21.38 12.59
CA LEU A 12 38.99 20.80 13.31
C LEU A 12 37.91 20.42 12.27
N ALA A 13 37.93 19.17 11.81
CA ALA A 13 36.86 18.61 11.00
C ALA A 13 35.61 18.46 11.87
N LEU A 14 34.65 19.37 11.70
CA LEU A 14 33.28 19.22 12.19
C LEU A 14 32.63 18.05 11.46
N LEU A 15 32.72 16.86 12.06
CA LEU A 15 31.86 15.73 11.74
C LEU A 15 30.45 16.07 12.24
N VAL A 16 29.60 16.54 11.33
CA VAL A 16 28.14 16.57 11.54
C VAL A 16 27.66 15.14 11.27
N PRO A 17 27.18 14.38 12.27
CA PRO A 17 26.50 13.14 12.00
C PRO A 17 25.16 13.46 11.35
N LEU A 18 25.03 13.20 10.05
CA LEU A 18 23.75 13.04 9.39
C LEU A 18 23.14 11.70 9.84
N ALA A 19 22.64 11.66 11.07
CA ALA A 19 21.66 10.65 11.44
C ALA A 19 20.33 11.15 10.89
N GLY A 20 19.77 10.46 9.90
CA GLY A 20 18.35 10.61 9.58
C GLY A 20 17.56 10.10 10.77
N CYS A 21 17.16 11.02 11.67
CA CYS A 21 16.23 10.72 12.74
C CYS A 21 14.86 10.51 12.09
N SER A 22 14.35 9.27 12.11
CA SER A 22 12.90 9.08 12.01
C SER A 22 12.30 9.64 13.29
N ALA A 23 11.44 10.65 13.18
CA ALA A 23 10.73 11.20 14.34
C ALA A 23 9.95 10.09 15.06
N ALA A 24 9.84 10.17 16.39
CA ALA A 24 9.11 9.20 17.20
C ALA A 24 7.59 9.27 16.96
N GLY A 25 7.10 10.40 16.48
CA GLY A 25 5.72 10.60 16.05
C GLY A 25 5.57 11.88 15.24
N SER A 26 4.43 12.05 14.60
CA SER A 26 4.08 13.28 13.90
C SER A 26 2.58 13.56 13.93
N LEU A 27 2.24 14.84 13.78
CA LEU A 27 0.86 15.32 13.61
C LEU A 27 0.84 16.29 12.43
N ASP A 28 0.00 16.02 11.46
CA ASP A 28 -0.32 16.92 10.35
C ASP A 28 -1.80 17.27 10.41
N MET A 29 -2.14 18.54 10.27
CA MET A 29 -3.52 19.03 10.32
C MET A 29 -3.85 19.89 9.11
N THR A 30 -4.47 19.27 8.11
CA THR A 30 -4.89 19.94 6.88
C THR A 30 -6.33 20.47 7.04
N ALA A 31 -6.53 21.77 6.84
CA ALA A 31 -7.87 22.36 6.87
C ALA A 31 -8.70 21.82 5.69
N VAL A 32 -9.95 21.43 5.94
CA VAL A 32 -10.79 20.76 4.92
C VAL A 32 -12.18 21.35 4.80
N ASN A 33 -12.62 21.49 3.56
CA ASN A 33 -14.04 21.68 3.21
C ASN A 33 -14.77 20.33 3.07
N ASP A 34 -16.05 20.34 2.67
CA ASP A 34 -16.86 19.11 2.52
C ASP A 34 -16.28 18.13 1.50
N VAL A 35 -15.80 18.64 0.37
CA VAL A 35 -15.25 17.82 -0.71
C VAL A 35 -13.92 17.21 -0.28
N GLU A 36 -13.03 18.03 0.27
CA GLU A 36 -11.72 17.58 0.77
C GLU A 36 -11.89 16.54 1.89
N LEU A 37 -12.80 16.79 2.84
CA LEU A 37 -13.07 15.83 3.92
C LEU A 37 -13.56 14.48 3.37
N ALA A 38 -14.46 14.51 2.40
CA ALA A 38 -14.99 13.30 1.77
C ALA A 38 -13.91 12.58 0.93
N GLU A 39 -13.01 13.31 0.28
CA GLU A 39 -11.86 12.76 -0.45
C GLU A 39 -10.87 12.07 0.50
N HIS A 40 -10.48 12.72 1.60
CA HIS A 40 -9.61 12.11 2.61
C HIS A 40 -10.23 10.86 3.26
N ALA A 41 -11.55 10.86 3.47
CA ALA A 41 -12.28 9.76 4.08
C ALA A 41 -12.78 8.70 3.08
N SER A 42 -12.28 8.66 1.84
CA SER A 42 -12.73 7.68 0.85
C SER A 42 -11.59 7.11 -0.01
N ARG A 43 -11.88 6.00 -0.69
CA ARG A 43 -11.00 5.40 -1.71
C ARG A 43 -11.44 5.84 -3.10
N SER A 44 -10.51 6.35 -3.89
CA SER A 44 -10.73 6.57 -5.31
C SER A 44 -10.51 5.29 -6.10
N LEU A 45 -11.18 5.17 -7.25
CA LEU A 45 -10.89 4.07 -8.17
C LEU A 45 -9.58 4.36 -8.91
N PRO A 46 -8.60 3.45 -8.88
CA PRO A 46 -7.35 3.63 -9.60
C PRO A 46 -7.60 3.70 -11.11
N THR A 47 -6.79 4.51 -11.80
CA THR A 47 -6.93 4.78 -13.25
C THR A 47 -5.87 4.10 -14.12
N THR A 48 -5.01 3.29 -13.52
CA THR A 48 -3.95 2.56 -14.24
C THR A 48 -4.53 1.44 -15.13
N GLU A 49 -3.77 1.07 -16.16
CA GLU A 49 -4.03 -0.08 -17.04
C GLU A 49 -3.39 -1.38 -16.53
N ASP A 50 -2.76 -1.35 -15.35
CA ASP A 50 -2.27 -2.56 -14.68
C ASP A 50 -3.42 -3.59 -14.54
N PRO A 51 -3.25 -4.83 -15.05
CA PRO A 51 -4.33 -5.82 -15.09
C PRO A 51 -4.94 -6.15 -13.73
N GLU A 52 -4.11 -6.31 -12.68
CA GLU A 52 -4.57 -6.63 -11.34
C GLU A 52 -5.41 -5.49 -10.76
N VAL A 53 -4.93 -4.26 -10.98
CA VAL A 53 -5.65 -3.06 -10.54
C VAL A 53 -6.93 -2.85 -11.34
N ALA A 54 -6.93 -3.16 -12.64
CA ALA A 54 -8.10 -3.10 -13.50
C ALA A 54 -9.18 -4.11 -13.07
N GLU A 55 -8.79 -5.32 -12.65
CA GLU A 55 -9.71 -6.33 -12.10
C GLU A 55 -10.37 -5.82 -10.81
N ARG A 56 -9.57 -5.32 -9.86
CA ARG A 56 -10.09 -4.73 -8.60
C ARG A 56 -11.08 -3.60 -8.87
N ARG A 57 -10.78 -2.73 -9.85
CA ARG A 57 -11.69 -1.67 -10.29
C ARG A 57 -12.98 -2.24 -10.89
N ALA A 58 -12.90 -3.28 -11.70
CA ALA A 58 -14.07 -3.93 -12.30
C ALA A 58 -14.98 -4.54 -11.23
N LEU A 59 -14.41 -5.12 -10.15
CA LEU A 59 -15.18 -5.63 -9.00
C LEU A 59 -15.99 -4.52 -8.32
N VAL A 60 -15.34 -3.40 -7.98
CA VAL A 60 -16.03 -2.27 -7.33
C VAL A 60 -17.13 -1.68 -8.23
N LEU A 61 -16.83 -1.49 -9.52
CA LEU A 61 -17.82 -0.98 -10.48
C LEU A 61 -18.97 -1.96 -10.72
N GLY A 62 -18.69 -3.25 -10.75
CA GLY A 62 -19.71 -4.30 -10.88
C GLY A 62 -20.63 -4.33 -9.66
N ALA A 63 -20.07 -4.29 -8.45
CA ALA A 63 -20.84 -4.27 -7.21
C ALA A 63 -21.73 -3.02 -7.10
N THR A 64 -21.21 -1.85 -7.44
CA THR A 64 -21.95 -0.57 -7.36
C THR A 64 -23.02 -0.42 -8.45
N ARG A 65 -22.74 -0.84 -9.69
CA ARG A 65 -23.66 -0.64 -10.83
C ARG A 65 -24.64 -1.77 -11.04
N ASN A 66 -24.21 -3.01 -10.81
CA ASN A 66 -25.00 -4.22 -11.08
C ASN A 66 -25.54 -4.87 -9.80
N GLY A 67 -25.21 -4.32 -8.63
CA GLY A 67 -25.62 -4.81 -7.31
C GLY A 67 -24.69 -5.89 -6.74
N SER A 68 -23.97 -6.63 -7.59
CA SER A 68 -22.89 -7.52 -7.14
C SER A 68 -21.83 -7.78 -8.21
N ALA A 69 -20.62 -8.14 -7.78
CA ALA A 69 -19.54 -8.68 -8.60
C ALA A 69 -18.90 -9.88 -7.91
N THR A 70 -18.18 -10.71 -8.65
CA THR A 70 -17.47 -11.87 -8.09
C THR A 70 -16.01 -11.83 -8.50
N GLY A 71 -15.12 -12.10 -7.55
CA GLY A 71 -13.67 -12.17 -7.77
C GLY A 71 -13.04 -13.29 -6.96
N ASN A 72 -11.90 -13.79 -7.43
CA ASN A 72 -11.21 -14.94 -6.85
C ASN A 72 -9.87 -14.55 -6.24
N GLY A 73 -9.58 -15.04 -5.04
CA GLY A 73 -8.31 -14.75 -4.39
C GLY A 73 -8.00 -15.71 -3.25
N THR A 74 -6.73 -15.81 -2.88
CA THR A 74 -6.32 -16.45 -1.61
C THR A 74 -6.73 -15.60 -0.40
N SER A 75 -7.09 -14.34 -0.65
CA SER A 75 -7.70 -13.37 0.25
C SER A 75 -8.65 -12.48 -0.59
N PRO A 76 -9.54 -11.68 0.03
CA PRO A 76 -10.41 -10.78 -0.72
C PRO A 76 -9.61 -9.85 -1.64
N PRO A 77 -9.85 -9.86 -2.98
CA PRO A 77 -9.12 -8.98 -3.91
C PRO A 77 -9.29 -7.48 -3.62
N VAL A 78 -10.44 -7.09 -3.07
CA VAL A 78 -10.70 -5.75 -2.55
C VAL A 78 -10.98 -5.87 -1.06
N ASP A 79 -10.29 -5.06 -0.26
CA ASP A 79 -10.47 -5.00 1.19
C ASP A 79 -11.88 -4.48 1.53
N PRO A 80 -12.76 -5.31 2.12
CA PRO A 80 -14.11 -4.91 2.50
C PRO A 80 -14.14 -4.01 3.75
N ASP A 81 -13.10 -4.02 4.59
CA ASP A 81 -13.08 -3.30 5.87
C ASP A 81 -12.44 -1.89 5.74
N GLY A 82 -12.06 -1.50 4.52
CA GLY A 82 -11.50 -0.19 4.22
C GLY A 82 -12.56 0.92 4.06
N LEU A 83 -12.10 2.16 3.88
CA LEU A 83 -12.96 3.35 3.67
C LEU A 83 -13.94 3.17 2.50
N PRO A 84 -15.08 3.89 2.47
CA PRO A 84 -16.00 3.84 1.34
C PRO A 84 -15.33 4.22 0.02
N PHE A 85 -15.79 3.65 -1.09
CA PHE A 85 -15.32 4.05 -2.43
C PHE A 85 -16.15 5.21 -2.99
N ALA A 86 -15.46 6.22 -3.52
CA ALA A 86 -16.07 7.30 -4.27
C ALA A 86 -16.33 6.87 -5.73
N VAL A 87 -17.60 6.70 -6.11
CA VAL A 87 -18.01 6.28 -7.45
C VAL A 87 -19.14 7.18 -7.95
N GLY A 88 -18.89 7.93 -9.03
CA GLY A 88 -19.92 8.77 -9.65
C GLY A 88 -20.45 9.89 -8.76
N GLY A 89 -19.68 10.34 -7.76
CA GLY A 89 -20.06 11.38 -6.80
C GLY A 89 -20.78 10.88 -5.55
N ALA A 90 -21.12 9.59 -5.48
CA ALA A 90 -21.63 8.92 -4.30
C ALA A 90 -20.55 8.02 -3.66
N TYR A 91 -20.81 7.61 -2.42
CA TYR A 91 -19.87 6.88 -1.58
C TYR A 91 -20.47 5.54 -1.18
N TYR A 92 -19.69 4.47 -1.32
CA TYR A 92 -20.17 3.10 -1.16
C TYR A 92 -19.27 2.27 -0.27
N ASP A 93 -19.86 1.65 0.75
CA ASP A 93 -19.21 0.57 1.49
C ASP A 93 -19.31 -0.72 0.68
N LEU A 94 -18.21 -1.46 0.61
CA LEU A 94 -18.20 -2.80 0.03
C LEU A 94 -18.22 -3.85 1.12
N SER A 95 -18.98 -4.90 0.88
CA SER A 95 -18.91 -6.14 1.66
C SER A 95 -18.50 -7.29 0.75
N ALA A 96 -17.72 -8.22 1.30
CA ALA A 96 -17.31 -9.44 0.62
C ALA A 96 -17.85 -10.66 1.37
N GLU A 97 -18.56 -11.54 0.68
CA GLU A 97 -19.01 -12.83 1.20
C GLU A 97 -18.28 -13.96 0.47
N ALA A 98 -17.67 -14.88 1.20
CA ALA A 98 -17.10 -16.09 0.61
C ALA A 98 -18.24 -17.03 0.18
N VAL A 99 -18.31 -17.33 -1.12
CA VAL A 99 -19.42 -18.11 -1.72
C VAL A 99 -18.98 -19.47 -2.27
N GLY A 100 -17.67 -19.69 -2.40
CA GLY A 100 -17.11 -20.95 -2.87
C GLY A 100 -15.62 -21.03 -2.62
N ASN A 101 -15.07 -22.24 -2.66
CA ASN A 101 -13.63 -22.49 -2.60
C ASN A 101 -13.26 -23.54 -3.64
N HIS A 102 -12.07 -23.38 -4.22
CA HIS A 102 -11.40 -24.39 -5.03
C HIS A 102 -9.90 -24.34 -4.78
N THR A 103 -9.18 -25.27 -5.40
CA THR A 103 -7.72 -25.35 -5.28
C THR A 103 -7.10 -24.98 -6.61
N GLU A 104 -6.03 -24.20 -6.56
CA GLU A 104 -5.15 -23.91 -7.69
C GLU A 104 -3.71 -24.23 -7.27
N THR A 105 -2.81 -24.47 -8.22
CA THR A 105 -1.39 -24.70 -7.95
C THR A 105 -0.61 -23.41 -8.18
N ARG A 106 0.25 -23.04 -7.25
CA ARG A 106 1.14 -21.89 -7.43
C ARG A 106 2.36 -22.29 -8.24
N VAL A 107 2.59 -21.59 -9.34
CA VAL A 107 3.73 -21.79 -10.24
C VAL A 107 4.59 -20.54 -10.22
N ASN A 108 5.89 -20.72 -10.08
CA ASN A 108 6.86 -19.63 -10.14
C ASN A 108 7.78 -19.80 -11.35
N ILE A 109 8.12 -18.68 -11.98
CA ILE A 109 9.17 -18.58 -12.98
C ILE A 109 10.25 -17.64 -12.48
N GLU A 110 11.50 -18.01 -12.71
CA GLU A 110 12.67 -17.16 -12.54
C GLU A 110 13.39 -17.05 -13.89
N VAL A 111 13.82 -15.84 -14.27
CA VAL A 111 14.52 -15.57 -15.54
C VAL A 111 15.88 -14.96 -15.25
N ASP A 112 16.91 -15.48 -15.92
CA ASP A 112 18.26 -14.91 -15.94
C ASP A 112 18.43 -14.11 -17.24
N TYR A 113 18.55 -12.78 -17.15
CA TYR A 113 18.62 -11.90 -18.31
C TYR A 113 20.00 -11.84 -18.95
N ASN A 114 21.05 -12.30 -18.26
CA ASN A 114 22.43 -12.36 -18.77
C ASN A 114 22.99 -13.78 -18.85
N GLY A 115 22.19 -14.77 -18.46
CA GLY A 115 22.55 -16.16 -18.46
C GLY A 115 22.63 -16.72 -19.88
N THR A 116 23.37 -17.81 -19.98
CA THR A 116 23.42 -18.63 -21.21
C THR A 116 23.21 -20.07 -20.81
N VAL A 117 22.40 -20.78 -21.60
CA VAL A 117 22.12 -22.20 -21.39
C VAL A 117 22.04 -22.90 -22.74
N GLU A 118 22.61 -24.09 -22.82
CA GLU A 118 22.71 -24.90 -24.05
C GLU A 118 21.53 -25.88 -24.22
N GLY A 119 20.56 -25.84 -23.31
CA GLY A 119 19.45 -26.78 -23.25
C GLY A 119 18.38 -26.62 -24.33
N ASP A 120 17.25 -27.27 -24.17
CA ASP A 120 16.10 -27.08 -25.06
C ASP A 120 15.42 -25.74 -24.75
N ALA A 121 14.83 -25.11 -25.78
CA ALA A 121 14.10 -23.86 -25.64
C ALA A 121 12.76 -23.91 -26.36
N VAL A 122 11.75 -23.34 -25.70
CA VAL A 122 10.40 -23.17 -26.27
C VAL A 122 10.25 -21.75 -26.80
N ALA A 123 9.57 -21.58 -27.94
CA ALA A 123 9.25 -20.24 -28.41
C ALA A 123 8.10 -19.66 -27.58
N TYR A 124 8.20 -18.38 -27.21
CA TYR A 124 7.14 -17.67 -26.49
C TYR A 124 5.76 -17.82 -27.18
N GLU A 125 5.73 -17.81 -28.50
CA GLU A 125 4.50 -17.94 -29.28
C GLU A 125 3.87 -19.34 -29.24
N ASP A 126 4.65 -20.35 -28.86
CA ASP A 126 4.19 -21.73 -28.66
C ASP A 126 3.68 -21.96 -27.24
N LEU A 127 3.84 -20.98 -26.33
CA LEU A 127 3.36 -21.09 -24.95
C LEU A 127 1.82 -21.05 -24.90
N PRO A 128 1.20 -21.97 -24.15
CA PRO A 128 -0.19 -21.89 -23.74
C PRO A 128 -0.50 -20.55 -23.04
N PRO A 129 -1.78 -20.11 -23.00
CA PRO A 129 -2.14 -18.83 -22.42
C PRO A 129 -1.63 -18.58 -20.98
N ALA A 130 -1.77 -19.55 -20.08
CA ALA A 130 -1.32 -19.41 -18.69
C ALA A 130 0.21 -19.27 -18.57
N ASP A 131 0.96 -20.08 -19.31
CA ASP A 131 2.42 -19.99 -19.39
C ASP A 131 2.86 -18.65 -19.99
N ARG A 132 2.17 -18.18 -21.01
CA ARG A 132 2.44 -16.91 -21.66
C ARG A 132 2.23 -15.73 -20.71
N GLU A 133 1.11 -15.72 -19.99
CA GLU A 133 0.80 -14.68 -19.00
C GLU A 133 1.84 -14.64 -17.87
N LEU A 134 2.26 -15.82 -17.38
CA LEU A 134 3.35 -15.91 -16.39
C LEU A 134 4.67 -15.33 -16.94
N VAL A 135 4.96 -15.57 -18.21
CA VAL A 135 6.18 -15.06 -18.87
C VAL A 135 6.10 -13.55 -19.13
N ASP A 136 4.94 -13.00 -19.47
CA ASP A 136 4.73 -11.55 -19.67
C ASP A 136 5.00 -10.72 -18.41
N ALA A 137 4.90 -11.35 -17.23
CA ALA A 137 5.24 -10.71 -15.96
C ALA A 137 6.75 -10.42 -15.83
N VAL A 138 7.60 -11.18 -16.52
CA VAL A 138 9.06 -11.11 -16.42
C VAL A 138 9.75 -10.72 -17.74
N LEU A 139 9.10 -10.87 -18.90
CA LEU A 139 9.62 -10.46 -20.19
C LEU A 139 8.71 -9.42 -20.88
N PRO A 140 9.28 -8.46 -21.64
CA PRO A 140 10.72 -8.21 -21.80
C PRO A 140 11.35 -7.65 -20.51
N PRO A 141 12.70 -7.70 -20.38
CA PRO A 141 13.39 -7.17 -19.21
C PRO A 141 13.02 -5.72 -18.92
N ARG A 142 12.52 -5.45 -17.71
CA ARG A 142 12.02 -4.12 -17.31
C ARG A 142 13.07 -3.23 -16.64
N TYR A 143 14.23 -3.78 -16.30
CA TYR A 143 15.32 -3.08 -15.63
C TYR A 143 16.68 -3.54 -16.18
N ASP A 144 17.65 -2.61 -16.23
CA ASP A 144 19.02 -2.88 -16.70
C ASP A 144 19.93 -3.54 -15.64
N GLY A 145 19.41 -3.79 -14.44
CA GLY A 145 20.16 -4.43 -13.36
C GLY A 145 20.42 -5.90 -13.69
N ARG A 146 21.67 -6.22 -14.03
CA ARG A 146 22.14 -7.56 -14.37
C ARG A 146 23.02 -8.08 -13.25
N THR A 147 22.53 -9.07 -12.51
CA THR A 147 23.25 -9.71 -11.40
C THR A 147 23.66 -11.12 -11.83
N GLU A 148 24.64 -11.72 -11.15
CA GLU A 148 24.95 -13.13 -11.38
C GLU A 148 23.80 -14.01 -10.85
N GLY A 149 23.15 -14.78 -11.72
CA GLY A 149 22.02 -15.65 -11.39
C GLY A 149 20.68 -15.11 -11.91
N TYR A 150 19.56 -15.68 -11.42
CA TYR A 150 18.23 -15.24 -11.80
C TYR A 150 17.96 -13.80 -11.34
N ASP A 151 17.59 -12.93 -12.27
CA ASP A 151 17.44 -11.49 -12.05
C ASP A 151 16.02 -11.12 -11.60
N MET A 152 15.02 -11.85 -12.11
CA MET A 152 13.61 -11.55 -11.90
C MET A 152 12.80 -12.84 -11.78
N GLY A 153 11.79 -12.82 -10.92
CA GLY A 153 10.80 -13.89 -10.86
C GLY A 153 9.38 -13.37 -10.81
N ALA A 154 8.44 -14.23 -11.19
CA ALA A 154 7.01 -14.01 -11.06
C ALA A 154 6.31 -15.30 -10.64
N SER A 155 5.08 -15.16 -10.15
CA SER A 155 4.25 -16.28 -9.75
C SER A 155 2.84 -16.13 -10.33
N ALA A 156 2.24 -17.25 -10.74
CA ALA A 156 0.85 -17.34 -11.14
C ALA A 156 0.17 -18.52 -10.43
N ARG A 157 -1.16 -18.56 -10.50
CA ARG A 157 -1.96 -19.67 -9.99
C ARG A 157 -2.59 -20.39 -11.17
N TYR A 158 -2.39 -21.70 -11.26
CA TYR A 158 -2.87 -22.53 -12.35
C TYR A 158 -4.00 -23.42 -11.84
N THR A 159 -5.04 -23.53 -12.64
CA THR A 159 -6.05 -24.58 -12.53
C THR A 159 -5.49 -25.93 -12.96
N ASP A 160 -6.16 -27.02 -12.59
CA ASP A 160 -5.75 -28.38 -13.01
C ASP A 160 -5.68 -28.53 -14.54
N ASP A 161 -6.57 -27.86 -15.27
CA ASP A 161 -6.58 -27.86 -16.73
C ASP A 161 -5.39 -27.09 -17.32
N GLU A 162 -4.99 -25.98 -16.69
CA GLU A 162 -3.80 -25.21 -17.09
C GLU A 162 -2.51 -25.94 -16.78
N ILE A 163 -2.42 -26.66 -15.66
CA ILE A 163 -1.29 -27.55 -15.37
C ILE A 163 -1.16 -28.63 -16.44
N ALA A 164 -2.28 -29.27 -16.81
CA ALA A 164 -2.28 -30.33 -17.83
C ALA A 164 -1.93 -29.81 -19.24
N ALA A 165 -2.12 -28.52 -19.49
CA ALA A 165 -1.77 -27.87 -20.75
C ALA A 165 -0.40 -27.18 -20.73
N SER A 166 0.20 -26.97 -19.55
CA SER A 166 1.43 -26.20 -19.36
C SER A 166 2.63 -26.94 -19.95
N VAL A 167 3.33 -26.25 -20.84
CA VAL A 167 4.57 -26.73 -21.44
C VAL A 167 5.75 -26.42 -20.51
N LEU A 168 5.64 -25.37 -19.70
CA LEU A 168 6.66 -24.98 -18.73
C LEU A 168 6.78 -25.99 -17.56
N LEU A 169 5.66 -26.58 -17.12
CA LEU A 169 5.65 -27.55 -16.02
C LEU A 169 6.00 -28.99 -16.45
N GLU A 170 5.98 -29.30 -17.75
CA GLU A 170 6.47 -30.59 -18.26
C GLU A 170 7.98 -30.76 -17.95
N GLY A 171 8.71 -29.65 -17.81
CA GLY A 171 10.12 -29.64 -17.41
C GLY A 171 11.11 -29.94 -18.53
N ASP A 172 10.65 -29.86 -19.79
CA ASP A 172 11.45 -30.20 -20.97
C ASP A 172 12.29 -29.02 -21.51
N TYR A 173 12.15 -27.81 -20.96
CA TYR A 173 12.81 -26.61 -21.48
C TYR A 173 13.62 -25.88 -20.42
N ASP A 174 14.86 -25.53 -20.77
CA ASP A 174 15.78 -24.77 -19.93
C ASP A 174 15.74 -23.27 -20.24
N ALA A 175 15.08 -22.87 -21.34
CA ALA A 175 14.99 -21.47 -21.76
C ALA A 175 13.72 -21.16 -22.57
N ILE A 176 13.42 -19.87 -22.67
CA ILE A 176 12.38 -19.32 -23.52
C ILE A 176 13.02 -18.47 -24.61
N MET A 177 12.57 -18.65 -25.85
CA MET A 177 12.91 -17.75 -26.96
C MET A 177 11.87 -16.63 -27.03
N PHE A 178 12.30 -15.39 -26.76
CA PHE A 178 11.46 -14.19 -26.78
C PHE A 178 12.14 -13.11 -27.64
N ASP A 179 11.43 -12.56 -28.63
CA ASP A 179 11.96 -11.57 -29.58
C ASP A 179 13.31 -11.93 -30.23
N GLY A 180 13.55 -13.24 -30.42
CA GLY A 180 14.77 -13.77 -31.04
C GLY A 180 15.96 -13.89 -30.08
N GLU A 181 15.79 -13.51 -28.82
CA GLU A 181 16.76 -13.73 -27.74
C GLU A 181 16.38 -14.96 -26.92
N ARG A 182 17.40 -15.58 -26.31
CA ARG A 182 17.25 -16.78 -25.49
C ARG A 182 17.43 -16.43 -24.02
N TYR A 183 16.42 -16.70 -23.21
CA TYR A 183 16.43 -16.41 -21.78
C TYR A 183 16.37 -17.72 -20.98
N PRO A 184 17.42 -18.08 -20.22
CA PRO A 184 17.35 -19.19 -19.28
C PRO A 184 16.25 -18.98 -18.25
N VAL A 185 15.50 -20.05 -17.96
CA VAL A 185 14.39 -20.00 -17.00
C VAL A 185 14.46 -21.15 -16.01
N SER A 186 13.96 -20.92 -14.81
CA SER A 186 13.66 -21.95 -13.81
C SER A 186 12.20 -21.86 -13.44
N VAL A 187 11.45 -22.95 -13.64
CA VAL A 187 10.03 -23.04 -13.32
C VAL A 187 9.86 -24.00 -12.14
N ARG A 188 9.06 -23.61 -11.14
CA ARG A 188 8.80 -24.43 -9.95
C ARG A 188 7.33 -24.43 -9.58
N ASP A 189 6.84 -25.63 -9.25
CA ASP A 189 5.58 -25.84 -8.55
C ASP A 189 5.81 -25.68 -7.03
N ASP A 190 5.11 -24.72 -6.42
CA ASP A 190 5.18 -24.39 -4.99
C ASP A 190 4.01 -24.99 -4.19
N GLY A 191 3.23 -25.85 -4.82
CA GLY A 191 2.12 -26.58 -4.23
C GLY A 191 0.77 -25.88 -4.36
N GLN A 192 -0.23 -26.59 -3.84
CA GLN A 192 -1.62 -26.19 -3.90
C GLN A 192 -1.96 -25.07 -2.91
N VAL A 193 -2.76 -24.11 -3.37
CA VAL A 193 -3.31 -23.02 -2.59
C VAL A 193 -4.84 -23.04 -2.67
N THR A 194 -5.50 -22.73 -1.56
CA THR A 194 -6.95 -22.53 -1.55
C THR A 194 -7.28 -21.17 -2.13
N VAL A 195 -8.14 -21.15 -3.13
CA VAL A 195 -8.70 -19.93 -3.72
C VAL A 195 -10.16 -19.85 -3.32
N THR A 196 -10.53 -18.69 -2.79
CA THR A 196 -11.89 -18.39 -2.37
C THR A 196 -12.56 -17.52 -3.42
N GLU A 197 -13.77 -17.89 -3.81
CA GLU A 197 -14.65 -17.05 -4.60
C GLU A 197 -15.39 -16.09 -3.66
N TYR A 198 -15.22 -14.79 -3.88
CA TYR A 198 -15.84 -13.73 -3.09
C TYR A 198 -16.92 -13.03 -3.91
N ARG A 199 -18.14 -12.98 -3.36
CA ARG A 199 -19.21 -12.14 -3.86
C ARG A 199 -19.15 -10.78 -3.18
N TYR A 200 -18.90 -9.75 -3.97
CA TYR A 200 -18.91 -8.36 -3.57
C TYR A 200 -20.30 -7.74 -3.76
N THR A 201 -20.75 -7.01 -2.76
CA THR A 201 -21.94 -6.13 -2.84
C THR A 201 -21.58 -4.74 -2.34
N ALA A 202 -22.30 -3.72 -2.81
CA ALA A 202 -22.08 -2.34 -2.42
C ALA A 202 -23.33 -1.74 -1.76
N THR A 203 -23.14 -0.98 -0.68
CA THR A 203 -24.19 -0.22 0.00
C THR A 203 -23.84 1.27 -0.12
N GLU A 204 -24.77 2.07 -0.65
CA GLU A 204 -24.59 3.53 -0.68
C GLU A 204 -24.67 4.09 0.74
N VAL A 205 -23.60 4.76 1.20
CA VAL A 205 -23.56 5.42 2.50
C VAL A 205 -23.86 6.92 2.39
N ALA A 206 -23.54 7.52 1.24
CA ALA A 206 -23.87 8.91 0.97
C ALA A 206 -23.98 9.18 -0.54
N SER A 207 -24.97 9.99 -0.92
CA SER A 207 -25.24 10.34 -2.31
C SER A 207 -24.41 11.54 -2.84
N SER A 208 -23.63 12.18 -1.97
CA SER A 208 -22.78 13.33 -2.32
C SER A 208 -21.69 13.58 -1.28
N ALA A 209 -20.65 14.35 -1.66
CA ALA A 209 -19.58 14.73 -0.74
C ALA A 209 -20.09 15.51 0.48
N SER A 210 -21.02 16.45 0.28
CA SER A 210 -21.62 17.19 1.40
C SER A 210 -22.44 16.30 2.34
N ALA A 211 -23.16 15.31 1.82
CA ALA A 211 -23.88 14.36 2.66
C ALA A 211 -22.89 13.50 3.48
N TYR A 212 -21.81 13.03 2.84
CA TYR A 212 -20.81 12.22 3.51
C TYR A 212 -20.02 13.01 4.57
N ALA A 213 -19.60 14.23 4.23
CA ALA A 213 -18.93 15.14 5.16
C ALA A 213 -19.83 15.55 6.34
N ALA A 214 -21.15 15.65 6.14
CA ALA A 214 -22.08 15.90 7.24
C ALA A 214 -22.13 14.72 8.21
N ASP A 215 -22.22 13.49 7.70
CA ASP A 215 -22.22 12.27 8.50
C ASP A 215 -20.91 12.10 9.29
N LEU A 216 -19.75 12.33 8.65
CA LEU A 216 -18.45 12.32 9.32
C LEU A 216 -18.36 13.36 10.44
N ARG A 217 -18.95 14.55 10.25
CA ARG A 217 -18.95 15.57 11.30
C ARG A 217 -19.92 15.25 12.45
N GLU A 218 -20.99 14.53 12.17
CA GLU A 218 -21.92 14.09 13.20
C GLU A 218 -21.33 12.96 14.05
N SER A 219 -20.64 12.02 13.41
CA SER A 219 -20.16 10.78 14.05
C SER A 219 -18.71 10.82 14.55
N LYS A 220 -17.80 11.53 13.87
CA LYS A 220 -16.34 11.48 14.14
C LYS A 220 -15.73 12.79 14.62
N LEU A 221 -16.39 13.93 14.43
CA LEU A 221 -15.80 15.22 14.76
C LEU A 221 -15.72 15.44 16.28
N PHE A 222 -14.51 15.70 16.76
CA PHE A 222 -14.30 16.21 18.12
C PHE A 222 -13.60 17.57 18.09
N THR A 223 -13.62 18.28 19.22
CA THR A 223 -13.02 19.63 19.34
C THR A 223 -11.79 19.60 20.24
N LEU A 224 -10.64 20.04 19.71
CA LEU A 224 -9.46 20.35 20.52
C LEU A 224 -9.65 21.70 21.20
N SER A 225 -9.84 21.67 22.52
CA SER A 225 -10.03 22.87 23.35
C SER A 225 -9.39 22.68 24.73
N GLY A 226 -9.15 23.77 25.45
CA GLY A 226 -8.49 23.71 26.75
C GLY A 226 -7.06 23.14 26.66
N LEU A 227 -6.34 23.50 25.60
CA LEU A 227 -4.92 23.19 25.45
C LEU A 227 -4.09 24.11 26.34
N SER A 228 -3.07 23.57 26.98
CA SER A 228 -1.94 24.32 27.55
C SER A 228 -1.15 25.03 26.46
N ASP A 229 -0.24 25.93 26.85
CA ASP A 229 0.56 26.67 25.88
C ASP A 229 1.48 25.76 25.05
N ALA A 230 2.05 24.72 25.67
CA ALA A 230 2.88 23.74 24.97
C ALA A 230 2.07 22.83 24.03
N GLU A 231 0.90 22.33 24.46
CA GLU A 231 0.01 21.59 23.56
C GLU A 231 -0.49 22.45 22.40
N ARG A 232 -0.69 23.76 22.63
CA ARG A 232 -1.07 24.70 21.58
C ARG A 232 0.05 24.89 20.56
N GLU A 233 1.30 24.91 20.99
CA GLU A 233 2.46 24.97 20.10
C GLU A 233 2.51 23.73 19.18
N VAL A 234 2.26 22.53 19.70
CA VAL A 234 2.16 21.30 18.91
C VAL A 234 1.06 21.41 17.84
N VAL A 235 -0.16 21.79 18.25
CA VAL A 235 -1.32 21.83 17.36
C VAL A 235 -1.20 22.95 16.33
N THR A 236 -0.70 24.13 16.72
CA THR A 236 -0.46 25.22 15.77
C THR A 236 0.67 24.86 14.80
N GLY A 237 1.75 24.24 15.30
CA GLY A 237 2.82 23.71 14.46
C GLY A 237 2.27 22.76 13.40
N ALA A 238 1.43 21.79 13.81
CA ALA A 238 0.77 20.82 12.94
C ALA A 238 -0.18 21.42 11.88
N VAL A 239 -0.72 22.61 12.12
CA VAL A 239 -1.59 23.33 11.18
C VAL A 239 -0.78 24.10 10.13
N GLU A 240 0.39 24.63 10.52
CA GLU A 240 1.26 25.39 9.63
C GLU A 240 2.11 24.46 8.74
N GLU A 241 2.61 23.37 9.34
CA GLU A 241 3.37 22.31 8.70
C GLU A 241 3.19 21.00 9.51
N THR A 242 3.87 19.91 9.15
CA THR A 242 3.81 18.71 9.98
C THR A 242 4.63 18.92 11.27
N TYR A 243 4.01 18.73 12.44
CA TYR A 243 4.74 18.68 13.71
C TYR A 243 5.42 17.32 13.86
N TYR A 244 6.70 17.31 14.23
CA TYR A 244 7.46 16.09 14.50
C TYR A 244 7.88 16.03 15.97
N ALA A 245 7.52 14.94 16.65
CA ALA A 245 8.04 14.63 17.97
C ALA A 245 9.40 13.93 17.81
N GLU A 246 10.49 14.64 18.15
CA GLU A 246 11.86 14.12 18.02
C GLU A 246 12.13 12.92 18.94
N SER A 247 11.40 12.80 20.05
CA SER A 247 11.51 11.68 20.99
C SER A 247 10.18 11.38 21.69
N THR A 248 10.13 10.22 22.33
CA THR A 248 8.98 9.76 23.14
C THR A 248 8.78 10.55 24.43
N ASP A 249 9.76 11.38 24.80
CA ASP A 249 9.72 12.25 25.99
C ASP A 249 8.99 13.57 25.73
N ASP A 250 8.46 13.78 24.52
CA ASP A 250 7.63 14.93 24.19
C ASP A 250 6.26 14.83 24.90
N GLU A 251 6.22 15.34 26.13
CA GLU A 251 5.02 15.34 26.97
C GLU A 251 3.86 16.12 26.35
N ALA A 252 4.15 17.18 25.59
CA ALA A 252 3.14 18.01 24.95
C ALA A 252 2.47 17.23 23.81
N PHE A 253 3.27 16.60 22.94
CA PHE A 253 2.75 15.71 21.90
C PHE A 253 2.00 14.53 22.49
N ARG A 254 2.55 13.87 23.53
CA ARG A 254 1.89 12.75 24.21
C ARG A 254 0.53 13.14 24.78
N SER A 255 0.41 14.33 25.38
CA SER A 255 -0.87 14.84 25.89
C SER A 255 -1.88 15.06 24.76
N VAL A 256 -1.45 15.64 23.63
CA VAL A 256 -2.29 15.81 22.43
C VAL A 256 -2.73 14.45 21.88
N LEU A 257 -1.81 13.50 21.74
CA LEU A 257 -2.08 12.14 21.27
C LEU A 257 -3.10 11.42 22.15
N GLY A 258 -3.03 11.59 23.47
CA GLY A 258 -4.03 11.05 24.40
C GLY A 258 -5.45 11.55 24.11
N ARG A 259 -5.60 12.78 23.59
CA ARG A 259 -6.90 13.30 23.14
C ARG A 259 -7.39 12.58 21.89
N PHE A 260 -6.54 12.37 20.89
CA PHE A 260 -6.88 11.61 19.68
C PHE A 260 -7.26 10.16 20.00
N TRP A 261 -6.50 9.47 20.86
CA TRP A 261 -6.80 8.10 21.27
C TRP A 261 -8.12 7.95 22.05
N SER A 262 -8.60 9.02 22.69
CA SER A 262 -9.90 9.02 23.37
C SER A 262 -11.10 9.12 22.41
N GLN A 263 -10.83 9.35 21.12
CA GLN A 263 -11.83 9.57 20.08
C GLN A 263 -11.76 8.45 19.04
N GLU A 264 -12.90 8.17 18.42
CA GLU A 264 -12.97 7.19 17.36
C GLU A 264 -12.33 7.75 16.08
N ALA A 265 -11.33 7.03 15.56
CA ALA A 265 -10.69 7.40 14.30
C ALA A 265 -11.63 7.17 13.11
N VAL A 266 -11.35 7.87 12.01
CA VAL A 266 -11.93 7.53 10.70
C VAL A 266 -11.24 6.27 10.16
N ARG A 267 -9.92 6.19 10.32
CA ARG A 267 -9.10 5.00 10.11
C ARG A 267 -7.94 5.01 11.10
N SER A 268 -7.55 3.86 11.61
CA SER A 268 -6.34 3.72 12.42
C SER A 268 -5.78 2.32 12.33
N ASP A 269 -4.47 2.21 12.45
CA ASP A 269 -3.74 0.97 12.69
C ASP A 269 -2.88 1.12 13.96
N GLU A 270 -1.97 0.17 14.15
CA GLU A 270 -1.09 0.13 15.32
C GLU A 270 -0.06 1.27 15.36
N TYR A 271 0.20 1.95 14.24
CA TYR A 271 1.25 2.96 14.10
C TYR A 271 0.72 4.36 13.76
N SER A 272 -0.50 4.45 13.24
CA SER A 272 -1.04 5.69 12.70
C SER A 272 -2.57 5.74 12.71
N GLY A 273 -3.13 6.94 12.55
CA GLY A 273 -4.55 7.10 12.28
C GLY A 273 -4.91 8.48 11.77
N SER A 274 -6.16 8.59 11.35
CA SER A 274 -6.73 9.82 10.82
C SER A 274 -8.04 10.17 11.51
N TRP A 275 -8.20 11.44 11.87
CA TRP A 275 -9.35 11.95 12.59
C TRP A 275 -9.92 13.22 11.96
N VAL A 276 -11.19 13.49 12.24
CA VAL A 276 -11.82 14.78 11.94
C VAL A 276 -11.81 15.62 13.22
N VAL A 277 -11.14 16.77 13.18
CA VAL A 277 -10.92 17.58 14.39
C VAL A 277 -11.29 19.04 14.16
N ARG A 278 -11.88 19.68 15.17
CA ARG A 278 -12.12 21.12 15.19
C ARG A 278 -11.09 21.81 16.09
N TYR A 279 -10.41 22.80 15.55
CA TYR A 279 -9.49 23.65 16.29
C TYR A 279 -9.69 25.11 15.87
N GLU A 280 -9.85 26.01 16.85
CA GLU A 280 -10.13 27.45 16.64
C GLU A 280 -11.28 27.76 15.66
N GLY A 281 -12.29 26.88 15.62
CA GLY A 281 -13.48 27.02 14.76
C GLY A 281 -13.34 26.38 13.38
N THR A 282 -12.12 26.13 12.92
CA THR A 282 -11.83 25.44 11.65
C THR A 282 -11.84 23.92 11.83
N VAL A 283 -12.30 23.21 10.80
CA VAL A 283 -12.28 21.74 10.76
C VAL A 283 -11.07 21.28 9.96
N TYR A 284 -10.35 20.32 10.51
CA TYR A 284 -9.14 19.73 9.94
C TYR A 284 -9.32 18.23 9.78
N TRP A 285 -8.70 17.70 8.72
CA TRP A 285 -8.28 16.32 8.67
C TRP A 285 -6.92 16.23 9.37
N ALA A 286 -6.83 15.37 10.39
CA ALA A 286 -5.63 15.21 11.18
C ALA A 286 -5.05 13.82 11.00
N ASP A 287 -3.84 13.74 10.45
CA ASP A 287 -3.07 12.50 10.33
C ASP A 287 -2.03 12.44 11.45
N VAL A 288 -2.05 11.36 12.21
CA VAL A 288 -1.18 11.17 13.38
C VAL A 288 -0.36 9.89 13.18
N HIS A 289 0.95 10.01 13.31
CA HIS A 289 1.86 8.87 13.40
C HIS A 289 2.40 8.79 14.83
N TYR A 290 2.38 7.59 15.41
CA TYR A 290 2.70 7.36 16.81
C TYR A 290 3.45 6.05 17.06
N ASP A 291 4.22 5.55 16.08
CA ASP A 291 5.02 4.32 16.19
C ASP A 291 5.97 4.31 17.41
N GLY A 292 6.53 5.46 17.79
CA GLY A 292 7.36 5.58 18.99
C GLY A 292 6.58 5.67 20.31
N PHE A 293 5.26 5.83 20.29
CA PHE A 293 4.46 6.12 21.49
C PHE A 293 3.53 4.97 21.87
N ASP A 294 3.75 4.40 23.06
CA ASP A 294 2.83 3.41 23.62
C ASP A 294 1.51 4.03 24.08
N ARG A 295 0.41 3.37 23.72
CA ARG A 295 -0.92 3.64 24.26
C ARG A 295 -0.95 3.23 25.73
N GLU A 296 -1.12 4.18 26.65
CA GLU A 296 -1.25 3.86 28.08
C GLU A 296 -2.41 2.89 28.30
N GLY A 297 -2.09 1.65 28.66
CA GLY A 297 -3.05 0.56 28.79
C GLY A 297 -2.53 -0.85 28.47
N ASN A 298 -1.36 -0.99 27.84
CA ASN A 298 -0.65 -2.26 27.76
C ASN A 298 0.57 -2.25 28.70
N ALA A 299 0.31 -2.53 29.97
CA ALA A 299 1.30 -2.99 30.94
C ALA A 299 0.83 -4.34 31.51
#